data_AF-A0A8S0RHA9-F1
#
_entry.id   AF-A0A8S0RHA9-F1
#
_cell.length_a   1.000
_cell.length_b   1.000
_cell.length_c   1.000
_cell.angle_alpha   90.00
_cell.angle_beta   90.00
_cell.angle_gamma   90.00
#
_symmetry.space_group_name_H-M   'P 1'
#
loop_
_entity.id
_entity.type
_entity.pdbx_description
1 polymer ?
#
loop_
_entity_poly.entity_id
_entity_poly.type
_entity_poly.pdbx_seq_one_letter_code
_entity_poly.pdbx_strand_id
1 'polypeptide(L)'
;MAGLLFISTDKIAFCSERSIELSSPTAKPLKIRYKVIVPLEKIKRVNESENAKKPRQKYVQIVTEDKFKLWFMGFLNHQKAFKYLKQATVQTPSVTAVDARMISP
;
A
#
# COMPACT_ATOMS: atom_id res chain seq x y z
N MET A 1 4.36 -3.26 -12.97
CA MET A 1 3.38 -4.36 -13.16
C MET A 1 1.99 -3.80 -12.94
N ALA A 2 1.00 -4.20 -13.73
CA ALA A 2 -0.40 -3.83 -13.49
C ALA A 2 -1.05 -4.81 -12.50
N GLY A 3 -2.03 -4.34 -11.75
CA GLY A 3 -2.68 -5.13 -10.71
C GLY A 3 -3.73 -4.35 -9.95
N LEU A 4 -4.32 -5.03 -8.98
CA LEU A 4 -5.37 -4.49 -8.12
C LEU A 4 -4.79 -4.11 -6.76
N LEU A 5 -5.18 -2.93 -6.28
CA LEU A 5 -4.91 -2.46 -4.92
C LEU A 5 -6.19 -2.60 -4.08
N PHE A 6 -6.08 -3.36 -2.99
CA PHE A 6 -7.12 -3.59 -2.01
C PHE A 6 -6.82 -2.79 -0.75
N ILE A 7 -7.84 -2.16 -0.18
CA ILE A 7 -7.77 -1.40 1.06
C ILE A 7 -8.77 -2.04 2.02
N SER A 8 -8.30 -2.53 3.16
CA SER A 8 -9.16 -2.97 4.26
C SER A 8 -8.95 -2.10 5.50
N THR A 9 -9.65 -2.43 6.57
CA THR A 9 -9.47 -1.83 7.90
C THR A 9 -8.17 -2.25 8.60
N ASP A 10 -7.47 -3.26 8.08
CA ASP A 10 -6.31 -3.86 8.75
C ASP A 10 -5.03 -3.73 7.93
N LYS A 11 -5.14 -3.76 6.59
CA LYS A 11 -3.99 -3.78 5.68
C LYS A 11 -4.35 -3.27 4.29
N ILE A 12 -3.31 -2.85 3.58
CA ILE A 12 -3.35 -2.59 2.14
C ILE A 12 -2.66 -3.76 1.45
N ALA A 13 -3.25 -4.25 0.36
CA ALA A 13 -2.69 -5.35 -0.41
C ALA A 13 -2.67 -5.03 -1.90
N PHE A 14 -1.57 -5.31 -2.57
CA PHE A 14 -1.46 -5.28 -4.03
C PHE A 14 -1.32 -6.70 -4.56
N CYS A 15 -2.02 -7.03 -5.64
CA CYS A 15 -1.89 -8.30 -6.35
C CYS A 15 -1.74 -8.05 -7.85
N SER A 16 -0.71 -8.61 -8.48
CA SER A 16 -0.52 -8.49 -9.91
C SER A 16 -1.57 -9.27 -10.71
N GLU A 17 -2.03 -8.68 -11.81
CA GLU A 17 -2.92 -9.36 -12.75
C GLU A 17 -2.21 -10.52 -13.45
N ARG A 18 -0.98 -10.28 -13.89
CA ARG A 18 -0.14 -11.27 -14.56
C ARG A 18 0.77 -11.98 -13.57
N SER A 19 0.98 -13.27 -13.78
CA SER A 19 2.03 -14.03 -13.10
C SER A 19 3.40 -13.72 -13.69
N ILE A 20 4.42 -13.89 -12.87
CA ILE A 20 5.83 -13.92 -13.25
C ILE A 20 6.23 -15.40 -13.30
N GLU A 21 6.97 -15.77 -14.32
CA GLU A 21 7.57 -17.10 -14.41
C GLU A 21 8.96 -17.07 -13.76
N LEU A 22 9.14 -17.90 -12.74
CA LEU A 22 10.41 -18.15 -12.09
C LEU A 22 10.98 -19.44 -12.66
N SER A 23 12.03 -19.33 -13.47
CA SER A 23 12.78 -20.47 -13.99
C SER A 23 14.03 -20.71 -13.15
N SER A 24 14.41 -21.98 -13.02
CA SER A 24 15.67 -22.41 -12.40
C SER A 24 16.27 -23.51 -13.29
N PRO A 25 17.61 -23.60 -13.42
CA PRO A 25 18.26 -24.62 -14.26
C PRO A 25 17.87 -26.05 -13.90
N THR A 26 17.52 -26.30 -12.64
CA THR A 26 17.30 -27.66 -12.09
C THR A 26 15.84 -27.93 -11.75
N ALA A 27 14.96 -26.91 -11.74
CA ALA A 27 13.57 -27.05 -11.32
C ALA A 27 12.60 -26.66 -12.42
N LYS A 28 11.40 -27.25 -12.38
CA LYS A 28 10.31 -26.89 -13.29
C LYS A 28 9.95 -25.40 -13.13
N PRO A 29 9.67 -24.67 -14.22
CA PRO A 29 9.26 -23.26 -14.13
C PRO A 29 8.01 -23.09 -13.26
N LEU A 30 8.03 -22.10 -12.37
CA LEU A 30 6.93 -21.77 -11.46
C LEU A 30 6.29 -20.45 -11.87
N LYS A 31 4.95 -20.42 -11.99
CA LYS A 31 4.20 -19.18 -12.24
C LYS A 31 3.63 -18.63 -10.94
N ILE A 32 4.10 -17.47 -10.51
CA ILE A 32 3.74 -16.84 -9.24
C ILE A 32 3.17 -15.44 -9.50
N ARG A 33 2.10 -15.05 -8.80
CA ARG A 33 1.62 -13.65 -8.81
C ARG A 33 2.40 -12.82 -7.81
N TYR A 34 2.85 -11.65 -8.24
CA TYR A 34 3.50 -10.70 -7.35
C TYR A 34 2.46 -10.10 -6.41
N LYS A 35 2.71 -10.19 -5.10
CA LYS A 35 1.82 -9.68 -4.06
C LYS A 35 2.61 -8.84 -3.06
N VAL A 36 2.03 -7.72 -2.64
CA VAL A 36 2.52 -6.91 -1.53
C VAL A 36 1.40 -6.81 -0.51
N ILE A 37 1.73 -6.94 0.77
CA ILE A 37 0.79 -6.74 1.87
C ILE A 37 1.46 -5.82 2.88
N VAL A 38 0.78 -4.74 3.26
CA VAL A 38 1.27 -3.75 4.21
C VAL A 38 0.21 -3.59 5.30
N PRO A 39 0.46 -4.04 6.54
CA PRO A 39 -0.41 -3.74 7.66
C PRO A 39 -0.52 -2.23 7.87
N LEU A 40 -1.72 -1.72 8.18
CA LEU A 40 -1.93 -0.27 8.36
C LEU A 40 -1.07 0.29 9.49
N GLU A 41 -0.89 -0.47 10.57
CA GLU A 41 -0.02 -0.13 11.70
C GLU A 41 1.47 0.06 11.31
N LYS A 42 1.90 -0.46 10.17
CA LYS A 42 3.27 -0.29 9.65
C LYS A 42 3.37 0.86 8.66
N ILE A 43 2.27 1.54 8.34
CA ILE A 43 2.26 2.66 7.41
C ILE A 43 2.53 3.95 8.18
N LYS A 44 3.67 4.55 7.87
CA LYS A 44 4.09 5.83 8.42
C LYS A 44 3.31 6.99 7.81
N ARG A 45 3.15 7.00 6.48
CA ARG A 45 2.39 8.04 5.76
C ARG A 45 2.03 7.63 4.34
N VAL A 46 1.01 8.31 3.81
CA VAL A 46 0.60 8.26 2.41
C VAL A 46 0.71 9.66 1.81
N ASN A 47 1.44 9.80 0.71
CA ASN A 47 1.66 11.07 0.02
C ASN A 47 1.17 11.01 -1.43
N GLU A 48 0.65 12.11 -1.94
CA GLU A 48 0.37 12.29 -3.37
C GLU A 48 1.57 12.97 -4.03
N SER A 49 1.82 12.66 -5.30
CA SER A 49 2.87 13.28 -6.11
C SER A 49 2.49 13.22 -7.59
N GLU A 50 3.06 14.09 -8.40
CA GLU A 50 2.86 14.09 -9.85
C GLU A 50 4.17 14.33 -10.59
N ASN A 51 4.21 13.94 -11.86
CA ASN A 51 5.37 14.18 -12.70
C ASN A 51 5.44 15.65 -13.10
N ALA A 52 6.52 16.34 -12.73
CA ALA A 52 6.72 17.76 -13.05
C ALA A 52 6.62 18.08 -14.55
N LYS A 53 7.05 17.17 -15.43
CA LYS A 53 6.97 17.34 -16.90
C LYS A 53 5.65 16.82 -17.47
N LYS A 54 4.93 15.96 -16.75
CA LYS A 54 3.68 15.32 -17.19
C LYS A 54 2.65 15.28 -16.05
N PRO A 55 2.01 16.40 -15.69
CA PRO A 55 1.14 16.49 -14.50
C PRO A 55 -0.04 15.51 -14.47
N ARG A 56 -0.44 14.97 -15.64
CA ARG A 56 -1.43 13.89 -15.74
C ARG A 56 -0.95 12.56 -15.15
N GLN A 57 0.36 12.35 -15.03
CA GLN A 57 0.95 11.17 -14.39
C GLN A 57 1.04 11.42 -12.88
N LYS A 58 0.06 10.87 -12.17
CA LYS A 58 -0.07 11.00 -10.72
C LYS A 58 0.32 9.72 -10.01
N TYR A 59 0.89 9.88 -8.82
CA TYR A 59 1.49 8.84 -8.02
C TYR A 59 0.98 8.93 -6.58
N VAL A 60 0.74 7.76 -5.97
CA VAL A 60 0.55 7.65 -4.53
C VAL A 60 1.73 6.91 -3.94
N GLN A 61 2.39 7.52 -2.96
CA GLN A 61 3.48 6.93 -2.22
C GLN A 61 2.97 6.44 -0.86
N ILE A 62 3.20 5.17 -0.55
CA ILE A 62 3.05 4.63 0.80
C ILE A 62 4.46 4.46 1.38
N VAL A 63 4.70 5.13 2.52
CA VAL A 63 5.95 5.00 3.27
C VAL A 63 5.65 4.20 4.52
N THR A 64 6.40 3.13 4.73
CA THR A 64 6.31 2.28 5.92
C THR A 64 7.27 2.72 7.01
N GLU A 65 7.08 2.23 8.25
CA GLU A 65 7.92 2.59 9.39
C GLU A 65 9.39 2.12 9.24
N ASP A 66 9.60 0.98 8.59
CA ASP A 66 10.90 0.45 8.18
C ASP A 66 11.47 1.14 6.92
N LYS A 67 10.85 2.24 6.49
CA LYS A 67 11.31 3.16 5.44
C LYS A 67 11.23 2.60 4.00
N PHE A 68 10.53 1.49 3.77
CA PHE A 68 10.17 1.12 2.40
C PHE A 68 9.23 2.16 1.79
N LYS A 69 9.39 2.37 0.47
CA LYS A 69 8.62 3.32 -0.33
C LYS A 69 7.93 2.56 -1.46
N LEU A 70 6.62 2.37 -1.33
CA LEU A 70 5.79 1.72 -2.32
C LEU A 70 5.08 2.79 -3.15
N TRP A 71 5.29 2.76 -4.47
CA TRP A 71 4.72 3.71 -5.40
C TRP A 71 3.63 3.07 -6.23
N PHE A 72 2.42 3.62 -6.15
CA PHE A 72 1.28 3.20 -6.94
C PHE A 72 0.89 4.28 -7.94
N MET A 73 0.53 3.87 -9.14
CA MET A 73 0.19 4.75 -10.25
C MET A 73 -0.84 4.08 -11.15
N GLY A 74 -1.41 4.84 -12.09
CA GLY A 74 -2.39 4.29 -13.04
C GLY A 74 -3.78 4.02 -12.43
N PHE A 75 -4.12 4.69 -11.33
CA PHE A 75 -5.47 4.65 -10.79
C PHE A 75 -6.48 5.24 -11.78
N LEU A 76 -7.57 4.51 -12.04
CA LEU A 76 -8.69 5.02 -12.85
C LEU A 76 -9.28 6.30 -12.24
N ASN A 77 -9.40 6.34 -10.91
CA ASN A 77 -9.78 7.53 -10.17
C ASN A 77 -8.76 7.80 -9.06
N HIS A 78 -7.74 8.59 -9.40
CA HIS A 78 -6.61 8.90 -8.52
C HIS A 78 -7.05 9.56 -7.20
N GLN A 79 -7.89 10.59 -7.27
CA GLN A 79 -8.34 11.34 -6.11
C GLN A 79 -9.14 10.46 -5.14
N LYS A 80 -10.04 9.63 -5.66
CA LYS A 80 -10.83 8.70 -4.84
C LYS A 80 -9.93 7.65 -4.17
N ALA A 81 -8.97 7.09 -4.90
CA ALA A 81 -8.02 6.13 -4.34
C ALA A 81 -7.17 6.75 -3.23
N PHE A 82 -6.58 7.93 -3.45
CA PHE A 82 -5.79 8.63 -2.44
C PHE A 82 -6.60 8.96 -1.18
N LYS A 83 -7.84 9.43 -1.34
CA LYS A 83 -8.76 9.71 -0.23
C LYS A 83 -8.97 8.47 0.66
N TYR A 84 -9.28 7.32 0.08
CA TYR A 84 -9.49 6.10 0.86
C TYR A 84 -8.21 5.58 1.52
N LEU A 85 -7.07 5.67 0.85
CA LEU A 85 -5.77 5.30 1.44
C LEU A 85 -5.46 6.17 2.67
N LYS A 86 -5.66 7.48 2.57
CA LYS A 86 -5.49 8.40 3.71
C LYS A 86 -6.43 8.06 4.85
N GLN A 87 -7.71 7.82 4.56
CA GLN A 87 -8.70 7.46 5.58
C GLN A 87 -8.34 6.18 6.33
N ALA A 88 -7.92 5.14 5.61
CA ALA A 88 -7.50 3.88 6.23
C ALA A 88 -6.33 4.09 7.21
N THR A 89 -5.34 4.91 6.85
CA THR A 89 -4.17 5.17 7.72
C THR A 89 -4.44 6.07 8.92
N VAL A 90 -5.52 6.85 8.90
CA VAL A 90 -5.90 7.74 10.02
C VAL A 90 -6.70 7.00 11.08
N GLN A 91 -7.41 5.93 10.70
CA GLN A 91 -8.28 5.17 11.59
C GLN A 91 -7.54 4.20 12.52
N THR A 92 -6.21 4.13 12.46
CA THR A 92 -5.43 3.28 13.37
C THR A 92 -5.20 4.05 14.67
N PRO A 93 -5.87 3.74 15.79
CA PRO A 93 -5.47 4.28 17.08
C PRO A 93 -4.04 3.81 17.36
N SER A 94 -3.13 4.75 17.58
CA SER A 94 -1.82 4.44 18.12
C SER A 94 -2.02 3.62 19.40
N VAL A 95 -1.39 2.45 19.49
CA VAL A 95 -1.49 1.54 20.65
C VAL A 95 -1.10 2.23 21.97
N THR A 96 -0.40 3.36 21.92
CA THR A 96 -0.12 4.25 23.05
C THR A 96 -1.33 4.98 23.65
N ALA A 97 -2.50 4.98 23.01
CA ALA A 97 -3.70 5.65 23.51
C ALA A 97 -4.71 4.72 24.21
N VAL A 98 -4.49 3.40 24.18
CA VAL A 98 -5.43 2.42 24.76
C VAL A 98 -5.18 2.26 26.27
N ASP A 99 -3.92 2.41 26.73
CA ASP A 99 -3.58 2.39 28.16
C ASP A 99 -4.09 3.61 28.93
N ALA A 100 -4.16 4.79 28.28
CA ALA A 100 -4.59 6.02 28.95
C ALA A 100 -6.10 6.07 29.27
N ARG A 101 -6.90 5.11 28.78
CA ARG A 101 -8.34 5.02 29.08
C ARG A 101 -8.68 4.03 30.21
N MET A 102 -7.69 3.33 30.76
CA MET A 102 -7.87 2.39 31.88
C MET A 102 -7.62 3.04 33.26
N ILE A 103 -7.26 4.32 33.31
CA ILE A 103 -7.01 5.04 34.58
C ILE A 103 -7.75 6.38 34.53
N SER A 104 -9.04 6.35 34.85
CA SER A 104 -9.77 7.51 35.33
C SER A 104 -10.64 7.04 36.49
N PRO A 105 -10.62 7.73 37.65
CA PRO A 105 -11.08 7.20 38.95
C PRO A 105 -12.59 6.96 39.03
#